data_AF-A0AAN4QZC2-F1
#
_entry.id   AF-A0AAN4QZC2-F1
#
_cell.length_a   1.000
_cell.length_b   1.000
_cell.length_c   1.000
_cell.angle_alpha   90.00
_cell.angle_beta   90.00
_cell.angle_gamma   90.00
#
_symmetry.space_group_name_H-M   'P 1'
#
loop_
_entity.id
_entity.type
_entity.pdbx_description
1 polymer ?
#
loop_
_entity_poly.entity_id
_entity_poly.type
_entity_poly.pdbx_seq_one_letter_code
_entity_poly.pdbx_strand_id
1 'polypeptide(L)'
;MNTSTGATVTIDGRDTGLNPSDGYDPNPDDSDISSMKVIGTGAGRTEIHDLPAGWHVNAEQWDRKGRSGIRYEVWKGSANYNWFFAGATSFKHSVYELRSLDYYKTIDESPIAGYDWSRNQTLHGYIFNAQPGYHGVGWNGGCRYLSDRYRCQWIAPDDPNVTVTHDFIFDGGIKPTDWSQLKAFLPDGTAVTGFDPDGVSNKIPTDTKTVTWDGIPSGWTISDSYATKDRIITHFSKTGQHDKTVILYWTDDYEYSYTADQINYRNDEHCGLDVSVAPVALPSLAGEGRHGRSVHVAGPAGHRRHEPLSRKNGL
;
A
#
# COMPACT_ATOMS: atom_id res chain seq x y z
N MET A 1 8.53 2.13 -31.63
CA MET A 1 7.76 3.20 -30.96
C MET A 1 6.87 2.51 -29.94
N ASN A 2 7.12 2.70 -28.65
CA ASN A 2 6.25 2.14 -27.61
C ASN A 2 5.06 3.09 -27.47
N THR A 3 3.96 2.75 -28.12
CA THR A 3 2.66 3.40 -27.93
C THR A 3 2.17 3.16 -26.51
N SER A 4 1.53 4.16 -25.89
CA SER A 4 0.76 4.03 -24.64
C SER A 4 -0.55 3.25 -24.85
N THR A 5 -0.50 2.16 -25.61
CA THR A 5 -1.63 1.25 -25.84
C THR A 5 -2.15 0.76 -24.49
N GLY A 6 -3.35 1.18 -24.12
CA GLY A 6 -4.02 0.78 -22.89
C GLY A 6 -4.65 1.93 -22.12
N ALA A 7 -4.07 3.14 -22.16
CA ALA A 7 -4.62 4.27 -21.43
C ALA A 7 -5.94 4.74 -22.05
N THR A 8 -6.96 4.96 -21.23
CA THR A 8 -8.22 5.56 -21.64
C THR A 8 -8.53 6.79 -20.79
N VAL A 9 -9.35 7.69 -21.33
CA VAL A 9 -9.87 8.82 -20.56
C VAL A 9 -11.39 8.82 -20.70
N THR A 10 -12.07 9.09 -19.61
CA THR A 10 -13.52 9.27 -19.56
C THR A 10 -13.87 10.71 -19.20
N ILE A 11 -15.05 11.18 -19.61
CA ILE A 11 -15.68 12.41 -19.10
C ILE A 11 -17.01 12.01 -18.46
N ASP A 12 -17.16 12.26 -17.16
CA ASP A 12 -18.33 11.84 -16.36
C ASP A 12 -18.67 10.35 -16.56
N GLY A 13 -17.63 9.50 -16.58
CA GLY A 13 -17.73 8.05 -16.76
C GLY A 13 -18.00 7.58 -18.20
N ARG A 14 -18.09 8.49 -19.18
CA ARG A 14 -18.22 8.13 -20.61
C ARG A 14 -16.86 8.16 -21.29
N ASP A 15 -16.53 7.10 -22.00
CA ASP A 15 -15.31 7.03 -22.80
C ASP A 15 -15.26 8.19 -23.83
N THR A 16 -14.12 8.87 -23.89
CA THR A 16 -13.90 9.94 -24.87
C THR A 16 -13.53 9.42 -26.26
N GLY A 17 -13.28 8.11 -26.40
CA GLY A 17 -12.73 7.52 -27.62
C GLY A 17 -11.29 7.96 -27.87
N LEU A 18 -10.55 8.25 -26.80
CA LEU A 18 -9.14 8.67 -26.87
C LEU A 18 -8.34 7.62 -27.65
N ASN A 19 -7.69 8.06 -28.74
CA ASN A 19 -6.57 7.32 -29.31
C ASN A 19 -5.26 7.85 -28.68
N PRO A 20 -4.55 7.08 -27.84
CA PRO A 20 -3.40 7.59 -27.09
C PRO A 20 -2.30 8.20 -27.96
N SER A 21 -2.16 7.76 -29.23
CA SER A 21 -1.17 8.31 -30.15
C SER A 21 -1.46 9.73 -30.61
N ASP A 22 -2.71 10.20 -30.45
CA ASP A 22 -3.16 11.51 -30.91
C ASP A 22 -2.48 12.67 -30.20
N GLY A 23 -1.97 12.44 -29.00
CA GLY A 23 -1.24 13.45 -28.23
C GLY A 23 0.26 13.47 -28.44
N TYR A 24 0.83 12.65 -29.35
CA TYR A 24 2.29 12.53 -29.44
C TYR A 24 2.95 13.89 -29.68
N ASP A 25 3.84 14.26 -28.78
CA ASP A 25 4.47 15.58 -28.75
C ASP A 25 5.96 15.43 -28.46
N PRO A 26 6.80 15.29 -29.51
CA PRO A 26 8.23 15.09 -29.33
C PRO A 26 8.99 16.35 -28.89
N ASN A 27 8.37 17.53 -29.02
CA ASN A 27 8.95 18.82 -28.69
C ASN A 27 7.87 19.68 -28.01
N PRO A 28 7.55 19.41 -26.73
CA PRO A 28 6.50 20.14 -26.03
C PRO A 28 6.89 21.61 -25.91
N ASP A 29 6.35 22.42 -26.82
CA ASP A 29 6.40 23.88 -26.76
C ASP A 29 4.99 24.38 -26.50
N ASP A 30 4.69 24.63 -25.24
CA ASP A 30 3.37 25.10 -24.82
C ASP A 30 3.02 26.47 -25.43
N SER A 31 3.96 27.18 -26.06
CA SER A 31 3.71 28.46 -26.73
C SER A 31 2.97 28.31 -28.06
N ASP A 32 3.03 27.14 -28.72
CA ASP A 32 2.35 26.85 -29.99
C ASP A 32 1.25 25.79 -29.85
N ILE A 33 0.01 26.24 -29.66
CA ILE A 33 -1.16 25.35 -29.58
C ILE A 33 -1.66 24.85 -30.94
N SER A 34 -1.10 25.35 -32.06
CA SER A 34 -1.63 25.04 -33.40
C SER A 34 -1.33 23.61 -33.84
N SER A 35 -0.28 23.01 -33.28
CA SER A 35 0.10 21.61 -33.42
C SER A 35 -0.61 20.70 -32.41
N MET A 36 -1.25 21.26 -31.37
CA MET A 36 -1.91 20.48 -30.31
C MET A 36 -3.22 19.89 -30.84
N LYS A 37 -3.31 18.56 -30.83
CA LYS A 37 -4.55 17.85 -31.15
C LYS A 37 -5.47 17.87 -29.92
N VAL A 38 -6.64 18.49 -30.07
CA VAL A 38 -7.72 18.42 -29.07
C VAL A 38 -8.46 17.09 -29.28
N ILE A 39 -8.55 16.28 -28.23
CA ILE A 39 -9.00 14.88 -28.33
C ILE A 39 -10.42 14.69 -27.80
N GLY A 40 -10.90 15.60 -26.95
CA GLY A 40 -12.28 15.60 -26.46
C GLY A 40 -12.84 17.00 -26.33
N THR A 41 -14.16 17.12 -26.47
CA THR A 41 -14.90 18.37 -26.26
C THR A 41 -16.13 18.13 -25.39
N GLY A 42 -16.25 18.84 -24.28
CA GLY A 42 -17.44 18.78 -23.42
C GLY A 42 -17.15 19.18 -21.98
N ALA A 43 -18.16 19.76 -21.32
CA ALA A 43 -18.10 20.00 -19.87
C ALA A 43 -18.21 18.67 -19.11
N GLY A 44 -17.54 18.60 -17.96
CA GLY A 44 -17.52 17.41 -17.10
C GLY A 44 -16.19 17.22 -16.38
N ARG A 45 -16.09 16.13 -15.60
CA ARG A 45 -14.87 15.69 -14.92
C ARG A 45 -14.18 14.60 -15.73
N THR A 46 -12.92 14.83 -16.08
CA THR A 46 -12.13 13.79 -16.77
C THR A 46 -11.50 12.81 -15.79
N GLU A 47 -11.39 11.54 -16.15
CA GLU A 47 -10.65 10.54 -15.38
C GLU A 47 -9.80 9.68 -16.31
N ILE A 48 -8.50 9.52 -16.00
CA ILE A 48 -7.57 8.63 -16.71
C ILE A 48 -7.55 7.24 -16.09
N HIS A 49 -7.60 6.20 -16.94
CA HIS A 49 -7.60 4.80 -16.55
C HIS A 49 -6.53 4.01 -17.29
N ASP A 50 -6.15 2.87 -16.72
CA ASP A 50 -5.33 1.83 -17.36
C ASP A 50 -3.98 2.33 -17.92
N LEU A 51 -3.35 3.30 -17.23
CA LEU A 51 -2.05 3.81 -17.63
C LEU A 51 -0.98 2.69 -17.51
N PRO A 52 -0.33 2.27 -18.61
CA PRO A 52 0.57 1.12 -18.58
C PRO A 52 1.76 1.30 -17.63
N ALA A 53 2.31 0.19 -17.14
CA ALA A 53 3.43 0.21 -16.20
C ALA A 53 4.66 0.98 -16.74
N GLY A 54 5.26 1.78 -15.85
CA GLY A 54 6.42 2.63 -16.18
C GLY A 54 6.11 3.84 -17.05
N TRP A 55 4.83 4.16 -17.28
CA TRP A 55 4.41 5.47 -17.77
C TRP A 55 3.98 6.36 -16.61
N HIS A 56 4.24 7.64 -16.79
CA HIS A 56 3.95 8.70 -15.84
C HIS A 56 2.83 9.59 -16.40
N VAL A 57 2.13 10.28 -15.51
CA VAL A 57 1.10 11.24 -15.89
C VAL A 57 1.10 12.42 -14.93
N ASN A 58 0.77 13.60 -15.45
CA ASN A 58 0.40 14.79 -14.71
C ASN A 58 -0.91 15.32 -15.29
N ALA A 59 -1.89 15.59 -14.43
CA ALA A 59 -3.14 16.20 -14.82
C ALA A 59 -3.18 17.66 -14.34
N GLU A 60 -3.49 18.58 -15.23
CA GLU A 60 -3.56 20.00 -14.89
C GLU A 60 -4.70 20.71 -15.60
N GLN A 61 -5.15 21.80 -14.97
CA GLN A 61 -6.01 22.75 -15.65
C GLN A 61 -5.20 23.53 -16.67
N TRP A 62 -5.71 23.58 -17.89
CA TRP A 62 -5.08 24.24 -19.02
C TRP A 62 -5.92 25.41 -19.48
N ASP A 63 -5.35 26.62 -19.46
CA ASP A 63 -5.98 27.86 -19.91
C ASP A 63 -5.03 28.62 -20.84
N ARG A 64 -5.19 28.48 -22.16
CA ARG A 64 -4.35 29.18 -23.17
C ARG A 64 -5.12 29.59 -24.42
N LYS A 65 -4.80 30.79 -24.95
CA LYS A 65 -5.27 31.32 -26.25
C LYS A 65 -6.80 31.21 -26.45
N GLY A 66 -7.58 31.49 -25.40
CA GLY A 66 -9.04 31.48 -25.45
C GLY A 66 -9.67 30.08 -25.43
N ARG A 67 -8.88 29.03 -25.18
CA ARG A 67 -9.36 27.68 -24.87
C ARG A 67 -9.00 27.34 -23.43
N SER A 68 -9.93 26.68 -22.78
CA SER A 68 -9.77 26.13 -21.43
C SER A 68 -10.12 24.65 -21.43
N GLY A 69 -9.58 23.90 -20.48
CA GLY A 69 -9.87 22.48 -20.35
C GLY A 69 -8.93 21.79 -19.39
N ILE A 70 -8.85 20.47 -19.52
CA ILE A 70 -7.88 19.64 -18.80
C ILE A 70 -6.82 19.13 -19.77
N ARG A 71 -5.56 19.17 -19.33
CA ARG A 71 -4.43 18.53 -20.00
C ARG A 71 -3.99 17.32 -19.18
N TYR A 72 -3.79 16.19 -19.87
CA TYR A 72 -2.96 15.11 -19.36
C TYR A 72 -1.63 15.12 -20.10
N GLU A 73 -0.56 15.37 -19.38
CA GLU A 73 0.81 15.16 -19.84
C GLU A 73 1.23 13.74 -19.46
N VAL A 74 1.55 12.90 -20.45
CA VAL A 74 1.85 11.49 -20.26
C VAL A 74 3.19 11.17 -20.90
N TRP A 75 4.10 10.57 -20.13
CA TRP A 75 5.47 10.36 -20.62
C TRP A 75 6.12 9.06 -20.14
N LYS A 76 7.16 8.66 -20.88
CA LYS A 76 8.08 7.58 -20.53
C LYS A 76 9.42 7.81 -21.23
N GLY A 77 10.47 8.10 -20.46
CA GLY A 77 11.76 8.49 -21.02
C GLY A 77 11.62 9.75 -21.87
N SER A 78 12.03 9.71 -23.15
CA SER A 78 11.89 10.83 -24.09
C SER A 78 10.55 10.88 -24.83
N ALA A 79 9.68 9.87 -24.67
CA ALA A 79 8.38 9.86 -25.30
C ALA A 79 7.39 10.67 -24.46
N ASN A 80 6.83 11.72 -25.05
CA ASN A 80 5.86 12.63 -24.41
C ASN A 80 4.57 12.70 -25.22
N TYR A 81 3.45 12.80 -24.51
CA TYR A 81 2.11 12.91 -25.06
C TYR A 81 1.33 13.95 -24.28
N ASN A 82 0.66 14.86 -24.99
CA ASN A 82 -0.21 15.86 -24.42
C ASN A 82 -1.64 15.66 -24.93
N TRP A 83 -2.56 15.27 -24.04
CA TRP A 83 -3.97 15.09 -24.36
C TRP A 83 -4.80 16.24 -23.82
N PHE A 84 -5.35 17.04 -24.74
CA PHE A 84 -6.14 18.22 -24.39
C PHE A 84 -7.64 17.92 -24.52
N PHE A 85 -8.36 18.04 -23.40
CA PHE A 85 -9.80 17.88 -23.30
C PHE A 85 -10.44 19.26 -23.15
N ALA A 86 -10.74 19.90 -24.28
CA ALA A 86 -11.25 21.26 -24.31
C ALA A 86 -12.68 21.33 -23.74
N GLY A 87 -12.93 22.33 -22.89
CA GLY A 87 -14.20 22.52 -22.20
C GLY A 87 -14.40 21.63 -20.98
N ALA A 88 -13.53 20.64 -20.73
CA ALA A 88 -13.56 19.87 -19.48
C ALA A 88 -13.35 20.82 -18.29
N THR A 89 -14.11 20.59 -17.22
CA THR A 89 -14.23 21.56 -16.12
C THR A 89 -13.42 21.18 -14.88
N SER A 90 -13.07 19.91 -14.75
CA SER A 90 -12.28 19.37 -13.66
C SER A 90 -11.70 18.01 -14.07
N PHE A 91 -10.82 17.46 -13.24
CA PHE A 91 -10.31 16.11 -13.40
C PHE A 91 -10.35 15.35 -12.09
N LYS A 92 -10.28 14.02 -12.17
CA LYS A 92 -10.01 13.17 -11.03
C LYS A 92 -8.51 12.92 -10.93
N HIS A 93 -7.90 13.23 -9.79
CA HIS A 93 -6.52 12.85 -9.54
C HIS A 93 -6.39 11.32 -9.58
N SER A 94 -5.31 10.85 -10.20
CA SER A 94 -5.08 9.42 -10.44
C SER A 94 -3.84 8.96 -9.69
N VAL A 95 -3.91 7.76 -9.10
CA VAL A 95 -2.77 7.17 -8.39
C VAL A 95 -1.52 7.06 -9.29
N TYR A 96 -1.68 7.06 -10.62
CA TYR A 96 -0.58 7.06 -11.56
C TYR A 96 0.30 8.32 -11.49
N GLU A 97 -0.23 9.45 -11.02
CA GLU A 97 0.55 10.69 -10.80
C GLU A 97 1.67 10.49 -9.77
N LEU A 98 1.47 9.56 -8.83
CA LEU A 98 2.47 9.22 -7.81
C LEU A 98 3.68 8.50 -8.40
N ARG A 99 3.61 7.96 -9.63
CA ARG A 99 4.78 7.37 -10.32
C ARG A 99 5.89 8.38 -10.61
N SER A 100 5.58 9.67 -10.54
CA SER A 100 6.54 10.77 -10.67
C SER A 100 7.27 11.10 -9.36
N LEU A 101 6.98 10.36 -8.28
CA LEU A 101 7.74 10.45 -7.04
C LEU A 101 9.09 9.77 -7.21
N ASP A 102 10.16 10.55 -6.97
CA ASP A 102 11.52 10.04 -6.92
C ASP A 102 11.93 9.83 -5.46
N TYR A 103 11.96 8.58 -5.03
CA TYR A 103 12.51 8.21 -3.74
C TYR A 103 13.96 7.71 -3.90
N TYR A 104 14.79 8.01 -2.91
CA TYR A 104 16.21 7.66 -2.91
C TYR A 104 16.58 6.81 -1.70
N LYS A 105 17.55 5.92 -1.89
CA LYS A 105 18.28 5.29 -0.79
C LYS A 105 19.19 6.30 -0.15
N THR A 106 19.51 6.10 1.10
CA THR A 106 20.06 7.18 1.92
C THR A 106 21.48 6.97 2.37
N ILE A 107 22.02 5.80 2.03
CA ILE A 107 23.44 5.50 2.13
C ILE A 107 24.18 6.14 0.96
N ASP A 108 23.57 6.16 -0.23
CA ASP A 108 24.23 6.52 -1.50
C ASP A 108 23.41 7.45 -2.40
N GLU A 109 22.25 7.94 -1.93
CA GLU A 109 21.34 8.80 -2.71
C GLU A 109 20.90 8.17 -4.05
N SER A 110 21.00 6.84 -4.18
CA SER A 110 20.63 6.15 -5.41
C SER A 110 19.10 6.08 -5.56
N PRO A 111 18.55 6.24 -6.77
CA PRO A 111 17.11 6.15 -7.00
C PRO A 111 16.61 4.74 -6.73
N ILE A 112 15.42 4.66 -6.13
CA ILE A 112 14.74 3.38 -5.92
C ILE A 112 14.01 2.98 -7.19
N ALA A 113 14.59 2.06 -7.94
CA ALA A 113 14.05 1.55 -9.20
C ALA A 113 13.24 0.26 -9.01
N GLY A 114 12.33 -0.03 -9.95
CA GLY A 114 11.59 -1.29 -10.01
C GLY A 114 10.31 -1.34 -9.17
N TYR A 115 9.91 -0.22 -8.58
CA TYR A 115 8.69 -0.08 -7.79
C TYR A 115 7.61 0.71 -8.54
N ASP A 116 6.34 0.41 -8.26
CA ASP A 116 5.18 1.14 -8.80
C ASP A 116 4.55 1.96 -7.68
N TRP A 117 4.89 3.25 -7.66
CA TRP A 117 4.46 4.21 -6.64
C TRP A 117 2.97 4.56 -6.68
N SER A 118 2.21 4.00 -7.63
CA SER A 118 0.76 4.16 -7.69
C SER A 118 0.00 3.26 -6.70
N ARG A 119 0.69 2.56 -5.79
CA ARG A 119 0.13 1.53 -4.92
C ARG A 119 0.74 1.58 -3.52
N ASN A 120 0.02 1.04 -2.54
CA ASN A 120 0.59 0.85 -1.21
C ASN A 120 1.79 -0.10 -1.28
N GLN A 121 2.91 0.29 -0.67
CA GLN A 121 4.13 -0.52 -0.67
C GLN A 121 4.91 -0.41 0.65
N THR A 122 5.59 -1.50 1.00
CA THR A 122 6.56 -1.54 2.10
C THR A 122 7.92 -1.92 1.53
N LEU A 123 8.94 -1.12 1.82
CA LEU A 123 10.30 -1.28 1.31
C LEU A 123 11.27 -1.44 2.49
N HIS A 124 12.20 -2.37 2.35
CA HIS A 124 13.23 -2.69 3.35
C HIS A 124 14.61 -2.21 2.91
N GLY A 125 15.55 -2.19 3.85
CA GLY A 125 16.96 -1.83 3.68
C GLY A 125 17.28 -0.38 3.96
N TYR A 126 16.49 0.35 4.75
CA TYR A 126 16.71 1.78 5.02
C TYR A 126 17.41 2.03 6.35
N ILE A 127 18.31 3.01 6.38
CA ILE A 127 18.92 3.46 7.65
C ILE A 127 18.02 4.49 8.34
N PHE A 128 18.08 4.56 9.66
CA PHE A 128 17.43 5.66 10.39
C PHE A 128 18.00 7.02 9.95
N ASN A 129 17.18 8.06 9.82
CA ASN A 129 17.49 9.35 9.18
C ASN A 129 17.74 9.31 7.67
N ALA A 130 17.42 8.19 7.04
CA ALA A 130 17.14 8.14 5.62
C ALA A 130 16.06 9.18 5.26
N GLN A 131 16.40 10.18 4.44
CA GLN A 131 15.40 10.98 3.74
C GLN A 131 15.28 10.51 2.29
N PRO A 132 14.21 9.79 1.92
CA PRO A 132 13.86 9.70 0.52
C PRO A 132 13.38 11.11 0.09
N GLY A 133 14.02 11.65 -0.94
CA GLY A 133 13.58 12.89 -1.59
C GLY A 133 12.14 12.77 -2.08
N TYR A 134 11.48 13.90 -2.29
CA TYR A 134 10.19 13.96 -2.94
C TYR A 134 10.21 15.04 -4.01
N HIS A 135 9.66 14.74 -5.18
CA HIS A 135 9.23 15.74 -6.14
C HIS A 135 7.75 16.03 -5.88
N GLY A 136 7.37 17.31 -5.92
CA GLY A 136 5.99 17.73 -5.66
C GLY A 136 5.02 17.11 -6.65
N VAL A 137 4.28 16.10 -6.20
CA VAL A 137 3.08 15.62 -6.87
C VAL A 137 1.92 16.48 -6.39
N GLY A 138 0.93 16.74 -7.25
CA GLY A 138 -0.25 17.53 -6.92
C GLY A 138 -1.17 16.91 -5.85
N TRP A 139 -0.67 15.98 -5.04
CA TRP A 139 -1.38 15.26 -4.00
C TRP A 139 -1.11 15.86 -2.62
N ASN A 140 -2.11 15.77 -1.74
CA ASN A 140 -1.94 16.18 -0.36
C ASN A 140 -1.19 15.09 0.39
N GLY A 141 -0.16 15.45 1.15
CA GLY A 141 0.55 14.44 1.90
C GLY A 141 1.91 14.86 2.37
N GLY A 142 2.61 13.88 2.88
CA GLY A 142 3.96 14.07 3.35
C GLY A 142 4.49 12.81 4.00
N CYS A 143 5.75 12.90 4.38
CA CYS A 143 6.45 11.80 5.00
C CYS A 143 6.75 12.13 6.47
N ARG A 144 6.72 11.11 7.32
CA ARG A 144 7.02 11.24 8.74
C ARG A 144 7.82 10.05 9.25
N TYR A 145 8.71 10.34 10.20
CA TYR A 145 9.38 9.31 10.98
C TYR A 145 8.40 8.67 11.96
N LEU A 146 8.38 7.34 11.97
CA LEU A 146 7.81 6.50 13.00
C LEU A 146 8.98 5.76 13.70
N SER A 147 8.67 4.99 14.75
CA SER A 147 9.70 4.30 15.54
C SER A 147 10.48 3.25 14.75
N ASP A 148 9.87 2.62 13.75
CA ASP A 148 10.40 1.49 13.00
C ASP A 148 10.52 1.75 11.49
N ARG A 149 9.99 2.87 11.01
CA ARG A 149 9.90 3.18 9.57
C ARG A 149 9.81 4.67 9.29
N TYR A 150 10.07 5.05 8.05
CA TYR A 150 9.62 6.31 7.47
C TYR A 150 8.35 6.04 6.67
N ARG A 151 7.26 6.73 6.98
CA ARG A 151 5.99 6.57 6.25
C ARG A 151 5.71 7.81 5.41
N CYS A 152 5.55 7.63 4.11
CA CYS A 152 4.99 8.62 3.21
C CYS A 152 3.53 8.28 2.92
N GLN A 153 2.62 9.23 3.12
CA GLN A 153 1.21 9.06 2.83
C GLN A 153 0.72 10.18 1.92
N TRP A 154 0.02 9.80 0.86
CA TRP A 154 -0.50 10.68 -0.18
C TRP A 154 -1.99 10.47 -0.32
N ILE A 155 -2.74 11.56 -0.34
CA ILE A 155 -4.20 11.61 -0.38
C ILE A 155 -4.59 12.45 -1.59
N ALA A 156 -5.48 11.92 -2.42
CA ALA A 156 -5.96 12.65 -3.59
C ALA A 156 -6.67 13.95 -3.12
N PRO A 157 -6.36 15.13 -3.70
CA PRO A 157 -6.95 16.40 -3.27
C PRO A 157 -8.48 16.47 -3.41
N ASP A 158 -9.03 15.67 -4.30
CA ASP A 158 -10.41 15.66 -4.76
C ASP A 158 -11.16 14.37 -4.38
N ASP A 159 -10.50 13.43 -3.68
CA ASP A 159 -11.09 12.21 -3.15
C ASP A 159 -10.27 11.68 -1.94
N PRO A 160 -10.61 12.07 -0.69
CA PRO A 160 -9.82 11.67 0.48
C PRO A 160 -9.82 10.16 0.77
N ASN A 161 -10.72 9.39 0.14
CA ASN A 161 -10.72 7.93 0.25
C ASN A 161 -9.64 7.27 -0.61
N VAL A 162 -9.09 8.00 -1.60
CA VAL A 162 -7.96 7.54 -2.39
C VAL A 162 -6.68 7.95 -1.67
N THR A 163 -6.16 7.01 -0.88
CA THR A 163 -4.92 7.17 -0.13
C THR A 163 -3.90 6.11 -0.55
N VAL A 164 -2.66 6.54 -0.78
CA VAL A 164 -1.52 5.67 -1.06
C VAL A 164 -0.46 5.87 0.02
N THR A 165 0.04 4.76 0.57
CA THR A 165 1.01 4.73 1.65
C THR A 165 2.25 3.96 1.23
N HIS A 166 3.42 4.58 1.37
CA HIS A 166 4.71 3.96 1.18
C HIS A 166 5.45 3.93 2.52
N ASP A 167 5.80 2.74 2.98
CA ASP A 167 6.58 2.52 4.21
C ASP A 167 8.01 2.13 3.87
N PHE A 168 8.98 2.79 4.48
CA PHE A 168 10.41 2.49 4.37
C PHE A 168 10.91 2.01 5.74
N ILE A 169 11.16 0.71 5.87
CA ILE A 169 11.54 0.07 7.14
C ILE A 169 13.01 0.35 7.46
N PHE A 170 13.29 0.75 8.71
CA PHE A 170 14.64 1.12 9.16
C PHE A 170 15.50 -0.07 9.58
N ASP A 171 15.70 -0.99 8.67
CA ASP A 171 16.42 -2.25 8.88
C ASP A 171 17.71 -2.35 8.03
N GLY A 172 18.10 -1.25 7.39
CA GLY A 172 19.34 -1.09 6.61
C GLY A 172 20.56 -0.64 7.40
N GLY A 173 20.52 -0.62 8.74
CA GLY A 173 21.56 -0.14 9.66
C GLY A 173 22.96 -0.79 9.51
N ILE A 174 23.90 -0.44 10.40
CA ILE A 174 25.13 -1.24 10.57
C ILE A 174 24.68 -2.67 10.80
N LYS A 175 24.88 -3.52 9.79
CA LYS A 175 24.56 -4.93 9.90
C LYS A 175 25.22 -5.44 11.18
N PRO A 176 24.48 -6.16 12.02
CA PRO A 176 25.03 -6.65 13.28
C PRO A 176 26.30 -7.45 13.00
N THR A 177 27.27 -7.41 13.90
CA THR A 177 28.50 -8.20 13.73
C THR A 177 28.26 -9.69 13.96
N ASP A 178 27.16 -10.04 14.61
CA ASP A 178 26.75 -11.39 14.96
C ASP A 178 25.26 -11.61 14.65
N TRP A 179 24.82 -12.85 14.85
CA TRP A 179 23.48 -13.32 14.49
C TRP A 179 22.39 -12.92 15.48
N SER A 180 22.71 -12.25 16.60
CA SER A 180 21.74 -11.99 17.69
C SER A 180 20.57 -11.11 17.28
N GLN A 181 20.70 -10.34 16.19
CA GLN A 181 19.65 -9.49 15.67
C GLN A 181 18.95 -10.08 14.44
N LEU A 182 19.33 -11.28 14.00
CA LEU A 182 18.66 -11.96 12.89
C LEU A 182 17.19 -12.21 13.29
N LYS A 183 16.27 -11.83 12.41
CA LYS A 183 14.83 -12.06 12.56
C LYS A 183 14.29 -12.70 11.29
N ALA A 184 13.27 -13.54 11.47
CA ALA A 184 12.47 -14.09 10.40
C ALA A 184 11.06 -13.51 10.46
N PHE A 185 10.46 -13.24 9.30
CA PHE A 185 9.08 -12.76 9.19
C PHE A 185 8.26 -13.64 8.25
N LEU A 186 7.01 -13.87 8.64
CA LEU A 186 5.99 -14.57 7.86
C LEU A 186 5.53 -13.73 6.66
N PRO A 187 4.82 -14.33 5.68
CA PRO A 187 4.34 -13.60 4.50
C PRO A 187 3.40 -12.42 4.78
N ASP A 188 2.73 -12.42 5.93
CA ASP A 188 1.88 -11.31 6.39
C ASP A 188 2.68 -10.19 7.09
N GLY A 189 4.01 -10.30 7.12
CA GLY A 189 4.92 -9.35 7.76
C GLY A 189 5.04 -9.51 9.28
N THR A 190 4.40 -10.52 9.88
CA THR A 190 4.55 -10.80 11.31
C THR A 190 5.88 -11.48 11.62
N ALA A 191 6.48 -11.18 12.76
CA ALA A 191 7.73 -11.83 13.17
C ALA A 191 7.46 -13.29 13.57
N VAL A 192 8.42 -14.18 13.31
CA VAL A 192 8.35 -15.55 13.77
C VAL A 192 8.45 -15.58 15.30
N THR A 193 7.43 -16.09 15.97
CA THR A 193 7.30 -16.11 17.43
C THR A 193 8.39 -16.97 18.04
N GLY A 194 9.10 -16.42 19.03
CA GLY A 194 10.13 -17.15 19.77
C GLY A 194 11.35 -17.53 18.92
N PHE A 195 11.55 -16.88 17.77
CA PHE A 195 12.67 -17.16 16.87
C PHE A 195 14.03 -17.00 17.57
N ASP A 196 14.86 -18.04 17.45
CA ASP A 196 16.25 -18.08 17.88
C ASP A 196 17.15 -18.44 16.69
N PRO A 197 18.04 -17.54 16.23
CA PRO A 197 18.91 -17.78 15.08
C PRO A 197 19.96 -18.88 15.28
N ASP A 198 20.21 -19.31 16.52
CA ASP A 198 21.06 -20.45 16.86
C ASP A 198 20.24 -21.67 17.32
N GLY A 199 18.91 -21.52 17.41
CA GLY A 199 17.97 -22.55 17.80
C GLY A 199 17.73 -23.61 16.73
N VAL A 200 17.45 -24.83 17.17
CA VAL A 200 17.17 -25.99 16.30
C VAL A 200 15.68 -26.30 16.14
N SER A 201 14.80 -25.50 16.75
CA SER A 201 13.37 -25.79 16.88
C SER A 201 12.46 -24.60 16.59
N ASN A 202 12.92 -23.68 15.75
CA ASN A 202 12.11 -22.54 15.33
C ASN A 202 10.86 -23.03 14.60
N LYS A 203 9.69 -22.61 15.08
CA LYS A 203 8.39 -23.03 14.57
C LYS A 203 7.80 -21.96 13.66
N ILE A 204 7.03 -22.37 12.68
CA ILE A 204 6.22 -21.51 11.79
C ILE A 204 4.88 -22.21 11.51
N PRO A 205 3.83 -21.48 11.12
CA PRO A 205 2.55 -22.09 10.75
C PRO A 205 2.73 -23.12 9.63
N THR A 206 1.96 -24.21 9.71
CA THR A 206 1.81 -25.17 8.62
C THR A 206 1.49 -24.45 7.30
N ASP A 207 2.02 -24.98 6.21
CA ASP A 207 1.86 -24.45 4.85
C ASP A 207 2.51 -23.09 4.54
N THR A 208 3.25 -22.47 5.47
CA THR A 208 4.07 -21.29 5.15
C THR A 208 5.05 -21.62 4.01
N LYS A 209 4.97 -20.88 2.89
CA LYS A 209 5.77 -21.16 1.68
C LYS A 209 7.05 -20.33 1.57
N THR A 210 7.07 -19.15 2.17
CA THR A 210 8.21 -18.24 2.16
C THR A 210 8.32 -17.52 3.49
N VAL A 211 9.52 -17.03 3.79
CA VAL A 211 9.80 -16.10 4.88
C VAL A 211 10.73 -15.01 4.37
N THR A 212 10.72 -13.87 5.05
CA THR A 212 11.69 -12.79 4.83
C THR A 212 12.61 -12.67 6.03
N TRP A 213 13.82 -12.15 5.81
CA TRP A 213 14.88 -12.11 6.82
C TRP A 213 15.37 -10.68 7.02
N ASP A 214 15.63 -10.34 8.28
CA ASP A 214 16.23 -9.07 8.68
C ASP A 214 17.38 -9.32 9.68
N GLY A 215 18.29 -8.37 9.85
CA GLY A 215 19.40 -8.45 10.81
C GLY A 215 20.49 -9.41 10.38
N ILE A 216 20.66 -9.64 9.07
CA ILE A 216 21.74 -10.48 8.53
C ILE A 216 23.09 -9.82 8.85
N PRO A 217 24.05 -10.55 9.45
CA PRO A 217 25.30 -9.93 9.88
C PRO A 217 26.16 -9.37 8.75
N SER A 218 27.04 -8.43 9.08
CA SER A 218 27.90 -7.79 8.09
C SER A 218 28.79 -8.80 7.36
N GLY A 219 28.85 -8.67 6.02
CA GLY A 219 29.56 -9.61 5.15
C GLY A 219 28.84 -10.93 4.86
N TRP A 220 27.62 -11.13 5.37
CA TRP A 220 26.78 -12.29 5.06
C TRP A 220 25.64 -11.96 4.09
N THR A 221 25.24 -12.96 3.32
CA THR A 221 24.09 -12.93 2.38
C THR A 221 23.29 -14.22 2.48
N ILE A 222 22.06 -14.24 1.93
CA ILE A 222 21.32 -15.48 1.69
C ILE A 222 21.85 -16.10 0.39
N SER A 223 22.34 -17.34 0.46
CA SER A 223 22.79 -18.07 -0.72
C SER A 223 21.70 -18.92 -1.35
N ASP A 224 20.76 -19.42 -0.55
CA ASP A 224 19.62 -20.22 -1.02
C ASP A 224 18.50 -20.23 0.04
N SER A 225 17.25 -20.38 -0.41
CA SER A 225 16.10 -20.50 0.49
C SER A 225 14.95 -21.22 -0.21
N TYR A 226 14.48 -22.32 0.40
CA TYR A 226 13.43 -23.15 -0.19
C TYR A 226 12.55 -23.83 0.88
N ALA A 227 11.30 -24.08 0.52
CA ALA A 227 10.36 -24.86 1.32
C ALA A 227 10.40 -26.34 0.95
N THR A 228 10.22 -27.21 1.95
CA THR A 228 9.99 -28.64 1.77
C THR A 228 8.59 -29.00 2.29
N LYS A 229 8.31 -30.30 2.45
CA LYS A 229 7.01 -30.80 2.95
C LYS A 229 6.72 -30.46 4.42
N ASP A 230 7.71 -30.05 5.20
CA ASP A 230 7.60 -29.90 6.65
C ASP A 230 8.40 -28.72 7.25
N ARG A 231 9.11 -27.95 6.41
CA ARG A 231 9.97 -26.86 6.88
C ARG A 231 10.35 -25.89 5.76
N ILE A 232 10.88 -24.74 6.14
CA ILE A 232 11.66 -23.86 5.27
C ILE A 232 13.12 -23.93 5.70
N ILE A 233 14.02 -24.04 4.73
CA ILE A 233 15.47 -24.04 4.93
C ILE A 233 16.03 -22.80 4.25
N THR A 234 16.78 -22.00 5.00
CA THR A 234 17.53 -20.86 4.45
C THR A 234 19.01 -21.04 4.74
N HIS A 235 19.80 -20.99 3.69
CA HIS A 235 21.25 -21.01 3.76
C HIS A 235 21.81 -19.59 3.65
N PHE A 236 22.75 -19.27 4.53
CA PHE A 236 23.49 -18.02 4.54
C PHE A 236 24.95 -18.27 4.22
N SER A 237 25.55 -17.31 3.52
CA SER A 237 26.92 -17.39 3.04
C SER A 237 27.73 -16.16 3.41
N LYS A 238 28.99 -16.41 3.80
CA LYS A 238 30.07 -15.42 3.90
C LYS A 238 31.17 -15.70 2.88
N THR A 239 31.35 -16.97 2.49
CA THR A 239 32.46 -17.45 1.66
C THR A 239 32.05 -17.84 0.24
N GLY A 240 30.75 -17.75 -0.09
CA GLY A 240 30.17 -18.31 -1.31
C GLY A 240 29.66 -19.75 -1.15
N GLN A 241 29.77 -20.34 0.05
CA GLN A 241 29.21 -21.65 0.41
C GLN A 241 28.05 -21.52 1.41
N HIS A 242 27.36 -22.62 1.72
CA HIS A 242 26.33 -22.64 2.78
C HIS A 242 26.97 -22.67 4.18
N ASP A 243 27.49 -21.53 4.62
CA ASP A 243 28.28 -21.37 5.84
C ASP A 243 27.42 -21.43 7.13
N LYS A 244 26.14 -21.02 7.07
CA LYS A 244 25.15 -21.21 8.15
C LYS A 244 23.81 -21.61 7.55
N THR A 245 23.09 -22.49 8.24
CA THR A 245 21.74 -22.91 7.85
C THR A 245 20.78 -22.62 9.00
N VAL A 246 19.66 -21.97 8.68
CA VAL A 246 18.53 -21.81 9.61
C VAL A 246 17.35 -22.61 9.06
N ILE A 247 16.68 -23.33 9.96
CA ILE A 247 15.54 -24.19 9.63
C ILE A 247 14.34 -23.76 10.46
N LEU A 248 13.22 -23.52 9.78
CA LEU A 248 11.93 -23.18 10.37
C LEU A 248 10.96 -24.33 10.11
N TYR A 249 10.48 -24.99 11.17
CA TYR A 249 9.63 -26.18 11.09
C TYR A 249 8.15 -25.80 11.09
N TRP A 250 7.38 -26.40 10.19
CA TRP A 250 5.93 -26.30 10.23
C TRP A 250 5.39 -26.94 11.49
N THR A 251 4.36 -26.31 12.05
CA THR A 251 3.60 -26.85 13.16
C THR A 251 2.17 -26.34 13.14
N ASP A 252 1.26 -27.19 13.63
CA ASP A 252 -0.16 -26.86 13.80
C ASP A 252 -0.41 -26.10 15.12
N ASP A 253 0.56 -26.09 16.04
CA ASP A 253 0.48 -25.44 17.36
C ASP A 253 1.13 -24.03 17.39
N TYR A 254 1.27 -23.38 16.23
CA TYR A 254 1.96 -22.09 16.15
C TYR A 254 1.16 -20.97 16.82
N GLU A 255 1.73 -20.37 17.87
CA GLU A 255 1.18 -19.17 18.51
C GLU A 255 1.73 -17.91 17.84
N TYR A 256 0.85 -17.14 17.20
CA TYR A 256 1.23 -15.87 16.60
C TYR A 256 1.49 -14.82 17.68
N SER A 257 2.62 -14.12 17.55
CA SER A 257 2.90 -12.89 18.28
C SER A 257 2.63 -11.71 17.35
N TYR A 258 1.74 -10.82 17.78
CA TYR A 258 1.39 -9.62 17.05
C TYR A 258 1.88 -8.39 17.81
N THR A 259 2.42 -7.41 17.09
CA THR A 259 2.60 -6.07 17.63
C THR A 259 1.24 -5.35 17.70
N ALA A 260 1.11 -4.33 18.55
CA ALA A 260 -0.13 -3.55 18.66
C ALA A 260 -0.60 -2.97 17.31
N ASP A 261 0.35 -2.63 16.43
CA ASP A 261 0.06 -2.12 15.09
C ASP A 261 -0.50 -3.20 14.13
N GLN A 262 -0.10 -4.47 14.31
CA GLN A 262 -0.61 -5.61 13.52
C GLN A 262 -2.03 -6.02 13.93
N ILE A 263 -2.41 -5.78 15.19
CA ILE A 263 -3.78 -6.00 15.67
C ILE A 263 -4.75 -4.99 15.03
N ASN A 264 -4.30 -3.75 14.83
CA ASN A 264 -5.12 -2.72 14.18
C ASN A 264 -5.36 -3.01 12.68
N TYR A 265 -4.41 -3.66 11.99
CA TYR A 265 -4.54 -4.00 10.57
C TYR A 265 -5.58 -5.11 10.29
N ARG A 266 -5.75 -6.08 11.19
CA ARG A 266 -6.72 -7.18 11.01
C ARG A 266 -8.18 -6.83 11.31
N ASN A 267 -8.44 -5.70 11.95
CA ASN A 267 -9.83 -5.25 12.20
C ASN A 267 -10.50 -4.70 10.93
N ASP A 268 -9.73 -4.34 9.90
CA ASP A 268 -10.25 -3.67 8.71
C ASP A 268 -10.59 -4.65 7.56
N GLU A 269 -10.20 -5.92 7.65
CA GLU A 269 -10.51 -6.96 6.66
C GLU A 269 -11.36 -8.10 7.27
N HIS A 270 -12.69 -7.90 7.27
CA HIS A 270 -13.77 -8.90 7.39
C HIS A 270 -13.65 -10.02 8.45
N CYS A 271 -14.33 -9.87 9.60
CA CYS A 271 -15.42 -10.76 10.05
C CYS A 271 -15.98 -10.27 11.40
N GLY A 272 -17.31 -10.34 11.54
CA GLY A 272 -18.02 -10.07 12.79
C GLY A 272 -17.68 -11.07 13.90
N LEU A 273 -16.58 -10.81 14.61
CA LEU A 273 -16.40 -11.32 15.97
C LEU A 273 -17.02 -10.30 16.91
N ASP A 274 -18.13 -10.69 17.52
CA ASP A 274 -18.71 -10.02 18.67
C ASP A 274 -17.74 -10.19 19.85
N VAL A 275 -16.71 -9.34 19.90
CA VAL A 275 -15.89 -9.20 21.11
C VAL A 275 -16.72 -8.36 22.06
N SER A 276 -17.55 -9.02 22.85
CA SER A 276 -18.12 -8.43 24.06
C SER A 276 -16.96 -8.08 24.99
N VAL A 277 -16.42 -6.87 24.86
CA VAL A 277 -15.46 -6.33 25.80
C VAL A 277 -16.26 -6.05 27.07
N ALA A 278 -16.16 -6.96 28.05
CA ALA A 278 -16.66 -6.66 29.39
C ALA A 278 -15.96 -5.39 29.88
N PRO A 279 -16.68 -4.33 30.30
CA PRO A 279 -16.04 -3.11 30.73
C PRO A 279 -15.21 -3.40 31.98
N VAL A 280 -13.90 -3.16 31.87
CA VAL A 280 -12.99 -3.14 33.01
C VAL A 280 -13.44 -2.00 33.93
N ALA A 281 -13.90 -2.35 35.13
CA ALA A 281 -14.20 -1.39 36.17
C ALA A 281 -12.91 -0.72 36.63
N LEU A 282 -12.73 0.56 36.28
CA LEU A 282 -11.70 1.40 36.89
C LEU A 282 -12.06 1.66 38.35
N PRO A 283 -11.13 1.56 39.31
CA PRO A 283 -11.40 1.93 40.69
C PRO A 283 -11.73 3.42 40.79
N SER A 284 -12.87 3.70 41.40
CA SER A 284 -13.41 5.02 41.71
C SER A 284 -12.42 5.85 42.53
N LEU A 285 -12.00 6.99 41.98
CA LEU A 285 -11.54 8.13 42.78
C LEU A 285 -12.78 8.94 43.18
N ALA A 286 -12.99 9.04 44.48
CA ALA A 286 -14.03 9.82 45.11
C ALA A 286 -13.89 11.31 44.75
N GLY A 287 -14.99 11.94 44.36
CA GLY A 287 -15.10 13.37 44.11
C GLY A 287 -16.55 13.73 43.80
N GLU A 288 -17.19 14.37 44.76
CA GLU A 288 -18.63 14.67 44.86
C GLU A 288 -19.23 15.44 43.66
N GLY A 289 -20.49 15.11 43.30
CA GLY A 289 -21.29 15.93 42.38
C GLY A 289 -22.58 15.27 41.92
N ARG A 290 -23.71 15.73 42.45
CA ARG A 290 -25.08 15.18 42.29
C ARG A 290 -25.71 15.31 40.89
N HIS A 291 -26.75 14.48 40.70
CA HIS A 291 -27.83 14.47 39.68
C HIS A 291 -27.45 13.81 38.34
N GLY A 292 -28.07 12.75 37.82
CA GLY A 292 -29.32 12.05 38.13
C GLY A 292 -30.02 11.70 36.80
N ARG A 293 -29.90 10.46 36.31
CA ARG A 293 -30.89 9.76 35.45
C ARG A 293 -30.44 8.32 35.12
N SER A 294 -31.20 7.34 35.60
CA SER A 294 -31.13 5.93 35.22
C SER A 294 -31.66 5.71 33.81
N VAL A 295 -31.03 4.82 33.05
CA VAL A 295 -31.62 4.15 31.88
C VAL A 295 -31.64 2.65 32.18
N HIS A 296 -32.83 2.06 32.12
CA HIS A 296 -33.06 0.62 32.31
C HIS A 296 -32.55 -0.18 31.10
N VAL A 297 -31.79 -1.23 31.39
CA VAL A 297 -31.40 -2.30 30.46
C VAL A 297 -32.42 -3.44 30.58
N ALA A 298 -32.93 -3.94 29.45
CA ALA A 298 -33.68 -5.20 29.39
C ALA A 298 -33.07 -6.10 28.31
N GLY A 299 -32.49 -7.23 28.75
CA GLY A 299 -32.00 -8.31 27.89
C GLY A 299 -33.12 -9.33 27.53
N PRO A 300 -32.82 -10.30 26.66
CA PRO A 300 -33.81 -11.14 26.00
C PRO A 300 -34.05 -12.47 26.72
N ALA A 301 -35.27 -13.01 26.64
CA ALA A 301 -35.60 -14.35 27.11
C ALA A 301 -36.30 -15.17 26.01
N GLY A 302 -35.56 -16.16 25.49
CA GLY A 302 -35.92 -17.58 25.52
C GLY A 302 -37.27 -18.07 24.97
N HIS A 303 -37.17 -18.78 23.84
CA HIS A 303 -37.83 -20.06 23.50
C HIS A 303 -39.13 -20.48 24.21
N ARG A 304 -40.14 -20.87 23.41
CA ARG A 304 -40.64 -22.26 23.38
C ARG A 304 -41.47 -22.57 22.12
N ARG A 305 -41.29 -23.81 21.66
CA ARG A 305 -41.94 -24.49 20.53
C ARG A 305 -43.44 -24.73 20.78
N HIS A 306 -44.23 -24.81 19.71
CA HIS A 306 -45.04 -25.99 19.35
C HIS A 306 -45.68 -25.80 17.96
N GLU A 307 -45.37 -26.74 17.06
CA GLU A 307 -46.05 -27.05 15.79
C GLU A 307 -47.46 -27.70 16.04
N PRO A 308 -48.19 -28.22 15.03
CA PRO A 308 -48.70 -27.61 13.80
C PRO A 308 -50.21 -27.94 13.60
N LEU A 309 -50.84 -27.44 12.51
CA LEU A 309 -51.75 -28.18 11.60
C LEU A 309 -52.91 -27.35 11.00
N SER A 310 -53.00 -27.51 9.67
CA SER A 310 -54.21 -27.73 8.87
C SER A 310 -55.08 -26.57 8.36
N ARG A 311 -55.17 -26.61 7.01
CA ARG A 311 -56.35 -26.52 6.13
C ARG A 311 -56.87 -25.13 5.72
N LYS A 312 -56.60 -24.83 4.43
CA LYS A 312 -57.58 -24.75 3.32
C LYS A 312 -59.00 -24.25 3.68
N ASN A 313 -59.40 -23.08 3.18
CA ASN A 313 -60.30 -22.90 2.02
C ASN A 313 -60.95 -21.49 1.97
N GLY A 314 -61.17 -21.00 0.74
CA GLY A 314 -62.19 -20.02 0.33
C GLY A 314 -61.77 -18.55 0.52
N LEU A 315 -61.79 -17.68 -0.48
CA LEU A 315 -62.51 -17.61 -1.77
C LEU A 315 -61.60 -16.98 -2.83
#